data_AF-A0A7S9RJG0-F1
#
_entry.id   AF-A0A7S9RJG0-F1
#
_cell.length_a   1.000
_cell.length_b   1.000
_cell.length_c   1.000
_cell.angle_alpha   90.00
_cell.angle_beta   90.00
_cell.angle_gamma   90.00
#
_symmetry.space_group_name_H-M   'P 1'
#
loop_
_entity.id
_entity.type
_entity.pdbx_description
1 polymer ?
#
loop_
_entity_poly.entity_id
_entity_poly.type
_entity_poly.pdbx_seq_one_letter_code
_entity_poly.pdbx_strand_id
1 'polypeptide(L)'
;MRQKTYVKFNQRNIADTFSAKEIAKKFGKNAKDVNLALLNLGFIKKCDNGYNVTDVGKYYGGMQNYCMGRASVRWDERIVYNENFVDEIMKNTAKTAKEEQKEDFREKFKAEYRTNDGHYVKSRAELAIANWLFAEGIAYAYEKRVPIKENIYCDFYIPKGKVYVEFWGLEDDEAYIKRKEQKIELYKKYNLNLIEIDNNTINNIDDYLPKELLKFGVSLNL
;
A
#
# COMPACT_ATOMS: atom_id res chain seq x y z
N MET A 1 -13.00 4.43 -31.02
CA MET A 1 -12.78 5.37 -29.90
C MET A 1 -13.88 5.18 -28.86
N ARG A 2 -13.60 4.48 -27.75
CA ARG A 2 -14.57 4.36 -26.64
C ARG A 2 -14.32 5.52 -25.68
N GLN A 3 -15.25 6.49 -25.66
CA GLN A 3 -15.25 7.58 -24.69
C GLN A 3 -15.36 6.98 -23.28
N LYS A 4 -14.38 7.27 -22.43
CA LYS A 4 -14.46 6.99 -20.99
C LYS A 4 -15.27 8.11 -20.35
N THR A 5 -16.56 7.87 -20.15
CA THR A 5 -17.42 8.74 -19.34
C THR A 5 -17.04 8.55 -17.87
N TYR A 6 -16.24 9.47 -17.34
CA TYR A 6 -15.98 9.58 -15.91
C TYR A 6 -17.18 10.22 -15.23
N VAL A 7 -18.14 9.39 -14.79
CA VAL A 7 -19.28 9.85 -14.01
C VAL A 7 -18.82 10.09 -12.57
N LYS A 8 -18.82 11.37 -12.15
CA LYS A 8 -18.61 11.78 -10.75
C LYS A 8 -19.54 10.97 -9.84
N PHE A 9 -19.02 10.52 -8.69
CA PHE A 9 -19.80 9.84 -7.64
C PHE A 9 -20.84 10.82 -7.07
N ASN A 10 -22.04 10.90 -7.66
CA ASN A 10 -23.17 11.57 -7.03
C ASN A 10 -23.59 10.79 -5.78
N GLN A 11 -23.95 11.52 -4.73
CA GLN A 11 -24.39 11.00 -3.43
C GLN A 11 -25.61 10.08 -3.60
N ARG A 12 -25.38 8.77 -3.65
CA ARG A 12 -26.44 7.74 -3.54
C ARG A 12 -26.77 7.53 -2.07
N ASN A 13 -28.03 7.21 -1.76
CA ASN A 13 -28.46 6.97 -0.38
C ASN A 13 -27.79 5.69 0.16
N ILE A 14 -27.63 5.61 1.49
CA ILE A 14 -27.08 4.43 2.19
C ILE A 14 -27.85 3.14 1.79
N ALA A 15 -29.15 3.25 1.47
CA ALA A 15 -29.98 2.14 1.00
C ALA A 15 -29.51 1.53 -0.34
N ASP A 16 -28.81 2.30 -1.18
CA ASP A 16 -28.32 1.89 -2.51
C ASP A 16 -26.89 1.33 -2.47
N THR A 17 -26.36 1.09 -1.27
CA THR A 17 -24.98 0.63 -1.06
C THR A 17 -24.95 -0.77 -0.47
N PHE A 18 -23.88 -1.50 -0.73
CA PHE A 18 -23.67 -2.87 -0.29
C PHE A 18 -22.82 -2.93 0.99
N SER A 19 -23.25 -3.74 1.94
CA SER A 19 -22.42 -4.14 3.08
C SER A 19 -21.33 -5.12 2.66
N ALA A 20 -20.29 -5.27 3.48
CA ALA A 20 -19.25 -6.28 3.28
C ALA A 20 -19.82 -7.71 3.10
N LYS A 21 -20.94 -8.04 3.77
CA LYS A 21 -21.60 -9.34 3.64
C LYS A 21 -22.27 -9.52 2.28
N GLU A 22 -22.89 -8.48 1.73
CA GLU A 22 -23.54 -8.52 0.42
C GLU A 22 -22.51 -8.55 -0.71
N ILE A 23 -21.40 -7.80 -0.57
CA ILE A 23 -20.24 -7.89 -1.47
C ILE A 23 -19.68 -9.30 -1.46
N ALA A 24 -19.45 -9.88 -0.27
CA ALA A 24 -18.85 -11.20 -0.12
C ALA A 24 -19.61 -12.31 -0.88
N LYS A 25 -20.96 -12.23 -0.90
CA LYS A 25 -21.80 -13.17 -1.67
C LYS A 25 -21.46 -13.19 -3.16
N LYS A 26 -21.11 -12.04 -3.75
CA LYS A 26 -20.75 -11.93 -5.18
C LYS A 26 -19.44 -12.62 -5.54
N PHE A 27 -18.58 -12.86 -4.56
CA PHE A 27 -17.27 -13.51 -4.73
C PHE A 27 -17.23 -14.93 -4.13
N GLY A 28 -18.34 -15.43 -3.58
CA GLY A 28 -18.35 -16.71 -2.85
C GLY A 28 -17.46 -16.69 -1.59
N LYS A 29 -17.30 -15.52 -0.96
CA LYS A 29 -16.44 -15.28 0.21
C LYS A 29 -17.25 -14.97 1.46
N ASN A 30 -16.56 -14.77 2.58
CA ASN A 30 -17.18 -14.26 3.81
C ASN A 30 -16.87 -12.76 4.02
N ALA A 31 -17.61 -12.09 4.92
CA ALA A 31 -17.44 -10.67 5.18
C ALA A 31 -16.10 -10.29 5.81
N LYS A 32 -15.40 -11.21 6.49
CA LYS A 32 -14.06 -10.99 7.01
C LYS A 32 -13.05 -10.88 5.87
N ASP A 33 -13.17 -11.70 4.83
CA ASP A 33 -12.29 -11.66 3.66
C ASP A 33 -12.40 -10.33 2.92
N VAL A 34 -13.64 -9.84 2.73
CA VAL A 34 -13.89 -8.51 2.14
C VAL A 34 -13.27 -7.41 2.98
N ASN A 35 -13.50 -7.41 4.29
CA ASN A 35 -12.93 -6.38 5.17
C ASN A 35 -11.39 -6.44 5.20
N LEU A 36 -10.80 -7.63 5.14
CA LEU A 36 -9.35 -7.80 5.05
C LEU A 36 -8.79 -7.21 3.75
N ALA A 37 -9.43 -7.48 2.61
CA ALA A 37 -9.04 -6.89 1.33
C ALA A 37 -9.12 -5.36 1.37
N LEU A 38 -10.22 -4.81 1.91
CA LEU A 38 -10.40 -3.36 2.07
C LEU A 38 -9.38 -2.73 3.04
N LEU A 39 -8.98 -3.43 4.09
CA LEU A 39 -7.91 -2.99 5.00
C LEU A 39 -6.57 -2.96 4.28
N ASN A 40 -6.22 -4.02 3.54
CA ASN A 40 -4.95 -4.14 2.84
C ASN A 40 -4.78 -3.05 1.77
N LEU A 41 -5.88 -2.64 1.14
CA LEU A 41 -5.95 -1.54 0.18
C LEU A 41 -5.99 -0.16 0.84
N GLY A 42 -6.07 -0.08 2.17
CA GLY A 42 -6.18 1.18 2.91
C GLY A 42 -7.52 1.90 2.72
N PHE A 43 -8.54 1.21 2.24
CA PHE A 43 -9.88 1.75 2.00
C PHE A 43 -10.67 1.91 3.30
N ILE A 44 -10.36 1.09 4.30
CA ILE A 44 -10.87 1.21 5.66
C ILE A 44 -9.73 1.12 6.67
N LYS A 45 -9.98 1.58 7.89
CA LYS A 45 -9.10 1.41 9.05
C LYS A 45 -9.86 0.81 10.23
N LYS A 46 -9.18 0.03 11.06
CA LYS A 46 -9.76 -0.46 12.32
C LYS A 46 -10.02 0.70 13.28
N CYS A 47 -11.06 0.56 14.09
CA CYS A 47 -11.36 1.37 15.26
C CYS A 47 -11.88 0.45 16.37
N ASP A 48 -12.09 0.98 17.57
CA ASP A 48 -12.42 0.20 18.78
C ASP A 48 -13.59 -0.77 18.56
N ASN A 49 -14.62 -0.35 17.80
CA ASN A 49 -15.83 -1.14 17.55
C ASN A 49 -16.14 -1.34 16.06
N GLY A 50 -15.12 -1.53 15.23
CA GLY A 50 -15.29 -1.96 13.82
C GLY A 50 -14.39 -1.24 12.85
N TYR A 51 -14.96 -0.65 11.80
CA TYR A 51 -14.20 -0.04 10.71
C TYR A 51 -14.68 1.37 10.36
N ASN A 52 -13.70 2.26 10.21
CA ASN A 52 -13.90 3.60 9.68
C ASN A 52 -13.43 3.68 8.23
N VAL A 53 -14.22 4.32 7.38
CA VAL A 53 -13.83 4.59 5.99
C VAL A 53 -12.72 5.63 5.93
N THR A 54 -11.71 5.40 5.09
CA THR A 54 -10.64 6.38 4.83
C THR A 54 -11.04 7.33 3.69
N ASP A 55 -10.28 8.39 3.45
CA ASP A 55 -10.58 9.29 2.31
C ASP A 55 -10.39 8.59 0.96
N VAL A 56 -9.44 7.65 0.87
CA VAL A 56 -9.30 6.76 -0.29
C VAL A 56 -10.52 5.85 -0.42
N GLY A 57 -11.01 5.31 0.70
CA GLY A 57 -12.25 4.53 0.71
C GLY A 57 -13.45 5.32 0.22
N LYS A 58 -13.62 6.57 0.69
CA LYS A 58 -14.67 7.48 0.23
C LYS A 58 -14.55 7.76 -1.26
N TYR A 59 -13.34 7.98 -1.77
CA TYR A 59 -13.08 8.17 -3.20
C TYR A 59 -13.57 6.98 -4.04
N TYR A 60 -13.43 5.76 -3.55
CA TYR A 60 -13.95 4.54 -4.20
C TYR A 60 -15.41 4.19 -3.82
N GLY A 61 -16.16 5.15 -3.27
CA GLY A 61 -17.59 4.99 -2.98
C GLY A 61 -17.91 4.34 -1.63
N GLY A 62 -16.95 4.30 -0.71
CA GLY A 62 -17.16 3.88 0.67
C GLY A 62 -17.91 4.95 1.48
N MET A 63 -18.95 4.52 2.20
CA MET A 63 -19.78 5.36 3.06
C MET A 63 -19.75 4.83 4.49
N GLN A 64 -19.44 5.72 5.43
CA GLN A 64 -19.46 5.37 6.85
C GLN A 64 -20.89 5.00 7.26
N ASN A 65 -21.02 3.92 8.01
CA ASN A 65 -22.29 3.45 8.56
C ASN A 65 -22.11 3.02 10.02
N TYR A 66 -23.17 3.10 10.81
CA TYR A 66 -23.18 2.65 12.19
C TYR A 66 -24.37 1.70 12.38
N CYS A 67 -24.10 0.46 12.75
CA CYS A 67 -25.14 -0.54 13.00
C CYS A 67 -25.01 -1.04 14.43
N MET A 68 -26.07 -0.84 15.24
CA MET A 68 -26.10 -1.25 16.65
C MET A 68 -24.87 -0.75 17.44
N GLY A 69 -24.46 0.52 17.22
CA GLY A 69 -23.30 1.12 17.87
C GLY A 69 -21.93 0.70 17.32
N ARG A 70 -21.86 -0.21 16.34
CA ARG A 70 -20.60 -0.65 15.70
C ARG A 70 -20.35 0.11 14.40
N ALA A 71 -19.12 0.62 14.25
CA ALA A 71 -18.68 1.29 13.04
C ALA A 71 -18.51 0.28 11.90
N SER A 72 -19.11 0.57 10.75
CA SER A 72 -19.09 -0.27 9.56
C SER A 72 -19.00 0.62 8.31
N VAL A 73 -18.67 0.02 7.17
CA VAL A 73 -18.61 0.76 5.90
C VAL A 73 -19.49 0.04 4.89
N ARG A 74 -20.32 0.81 4.18
CA ARG A 74 -21.06 0.34 3.01
C ARG A 74 -20.43 0.90 1.75
N TRP A 75 -20.63 0.24 0.63
CA TRP A 75 -19.93 0.55 -0.61
C TRP A 75 -20.88 0.69 -1.77
N ASP A 76 -20.60 1.65 -2.64
CA ASP A 76 -21.17 1.66 -3.98
C ASP A 76 -20.87 0.33 -4.69
N GLU A 77 -21.86 -0.21 -5.42
CA GLU A 77 -21.75 -1.49 -6.12
C GLU A 77 -20.51 -1.58 -7.02
N ARG A 78 -20.07 -0.44 -7.58
CA ARG A 78 -18.90 -0.36 -8.46
C ARG A 78 -17.60 -0.87 -7.82
N ILE A 79 -17.54 -0.97 -6.49
CA ILE A 79 -16.39 -1.57 -5.81
C ILE A 79 -16.10 -2.99 -6.30
N VAL A 80 -17.13 -3.74 -6.73
CA VAL A 80 -16.95 -5.12 -7.22
C VAL A 80 -16.32 -5.19 -8.60
N TYR A 81 -16.21 -4.06 -9.30
CA TYR A 81 -15.52 -3.92 -10.58
C TYR A 81 -14.16 -3.20 -10.44
N ASN A 82 -13.76 -2.83 -9.22
CA ASN A 82 -12.46 -2.22 -8.98
C ASN A 82 -11.37 -3.31 -9.09
N GLU A 83 -10.51 -3.21 -10.10
CA GLU A 83 -9.44 -4.20 -10.38
C GLU A 83 -8.59 -4.50 -9.14
N ASN A 84 -8.19 -3.47 -8.37
CA ASN A 84 -7.38 -3.65 -7.17
C ASN A 84 -8.12 -4.43 -6.06
N PHE A 85 -9.42 -4.16 -5.89
CA PHE A 85 -10.27 -4.89 -4.94
C PHE A 85 -10.49 -6.34 -5.38
N VAL A 86 -10.80 -6.56 -6.65
CA VAL A 86 -10.98 -7.90 -7.23
C VAL A 86 -9.70 -8.72 -7.10
N ASP A 87 -8.55 -8.15 -7.46
CA ASP A 87 -7.27 -8.82 -7.28
C ASP A 87 -7.03 -9.19 -5.81
N GLU A 88 -7.23 -8.24 -4.90
CA GLU A 88 -6.95 -8.45 -3.48
C GLU A 88 -7.86 -9.51 -2.84
N ILE A 89 -9.16 -9.51 -3.16
CA ILE A 89 -10.09 -10.49 -2.62
C ILE A 89 -9.87 -11.89 -3.23
N MET A 90 -9.39 -11.95 -4.47
CA MET A 90 -9.12 -13.21 -5.16
C MET A 90 -7.76 -13.83 -4.80
N LYS A 91 -6.77 -13.05 -4.33
CA LYS A 91 -5.46 -13.55 -3.85
C LYS A 91 -5.58 -14.63 -2.77
N ASN A 92 -6.56 -14.53 -1.86
CA ASN A 92 -6.79 -15.53 -0.81
C ASN A 92 -7.50 -16.81 -1.30
N THR A 93 -7.91 -16.87 -2.56
CA THR A 93 -8.44 -18.09 -3.22
C THR A 93 -7.35 -18.89 -3.93
N ALA A 94 -6.19 -18.27 -4.15
CA ALA A 94 -5.09 -18.83 -4.95
C ALA A 94 -3.96 -19.45 -4.11
N LYS A 95 -4.14 -19.64 -2.79
CA LYS A 95 -3.15 -20.39 -1.98
C LYS A 95 -3.14 -21.91 -2.28
N THR A 96 -3.95 -22.39 -3.22
CA THR A 96 -3.99 -23.81 -3.62
C THR A 96 -3.87 -24.06 -5.13
N ALA A 97 -3.67 -23.05 -5.98
CA ALA A 97 -3.45 -23.31 -7.40
C ALA A 97 -2.74 -22.16 -8.10
N LYS A 98 -1.67 -22.53 -8.81
CA LYS A 98 -0.88 -21.77 -9.78
C LYS A 98 0.33 -21.01 -9.22
N GLU A 99 1.40 -21.79 -9.03
CA GLU A 99 2.68 -21.44 -9.62
C GLU A 99 2.48 -21.26 -11.14
N GLU A 100 2.57 -20.03 -11.63
CA GLU A 100 2.77 -19.77 -13.05
C GLU A 100 3.98 -18.86 -13.19
N GLN A 101 4.96 -19.41 -13.91
CA GLN A 101 6.25 -18.84 -14.26
C GLN A 101 6.09 -17.44 -14.86
N LYS A 102 6.33 -16.42 -14.04
CA LYS A 102 7.11 -15.26 -14.47
C LYS A 102 8.50 -15.53 -13.94
N GLU A 103 9.54 -15.40 -14.77
CA GLU A 103 10.89 -15.21 -14.25
C GLU A 103 10.81 -14.05 -13.26
N ASP A 104 10.77 -14.39 -11.97
CA ASP A 104 10.57 -13.43 -10.92
C ASP A 104 11.92 -12.74 -10.77
N PHE A 105 12.00 -11.45 -11.12
CA PHE A 105 13.17 -10.64 -10.80
C PHE A 105 13.51 -10.72 -9.29
N ARG A 106 12.56 -11.12 -8.44
CA ARG A 106 12.79 -11.47 -7.02
C ARG A 106 13.67 -12.69 -6.80
N GLU A 107 13.70 -13.67 -7.70
CA GLU A 107 14.62 -14.82 -7.60
C GLU A 107 16.05 -14.44 -7.98
N LYS A 108 16.23 -13.42 -8.83
CA LYS A 108 17.54 -12.95 -9.27
C LYS A 108 18.34 -12.25 -8.17
N PHE A 109 17.67 -11.75 -7.12
CA PHE A 109 18.28 -11.10 -5.97
C PHE A 109 17.71 -11.68 -4.67
N LYS A 110 18.30 -12.78 -4.20
CA LYS A 110 17.92 -13.40 -2.93
C LYS A 110 18.08 -12.39 -1.78
N ALA A 111 17.08 -12.32 -0.92
CA ALA A 111 17.14 -11.52 0.29
C ALA A 111 18.00 -12.25 1.33
N GLU A 112 19.29 -11.92 1.39
CA GLU A 112 20.29 -12.64 2.20
C GLU A 112 20.68 -11.91 3.48
N TYR A 113 20.35 -10.62 3.59
CA TYR A 113 20.74 -9.80 4.73
C TYR A 113 19.62 -9.79 5.78
N ARG A 114 19.88 -10.39 6.93
CA ARG A 114 18.93 -10.38 8.06
C ARG A 114 19.07 -9.07 8.86
N THR A 115 17.96 -8.37 9.03
CA THR A 115 17.86 -7.13 9.83
C THR A 115 17.71 -7.44 11.32
N ASN A 116 17.92 -6.42 12.17
CA ASN A 116 17.82 -6.53 13.62
C ASN A 116 16.40 -6.88 14.10
N ASP A 117 15.37 -6.50 13.33
CA ASP A 117 13.96 -6.80 13.59
C ASP A 117 13.48 -8.11 12.94
N GLY A 118 14.38 -8.83 12.24
CA GLY A 118 14.14 -10.17 11.72
C GLY A 118 13.65 -10.26 10.27
N HIS A 119 13.50 -9.14 9.56
CA HIS A 119 13.28 -9.14 8.11
C HIS A 119 14.54 -9.61 7.35
N TYR A 120 14.33 -10.04 6.10
CA TYR A 120 15.41 -10.29 5.14
C TYR A 120 15.31 -9.26 4.02
N VAL A 121 16.42 -8.59 3.71
CA VAL A 121 16.51 -7.55 2.68
C VAL A 121 17.59 -7.88 1.65
N LYS A 122 17.56 -7.19 0.51
CA LYS A 122 18.33 -7.56 -0.70
C LYS A 122 19.66 -6.84 -0.83
N SER A 123 19.87 -5.75 -0.10
CA SER A 123 21.11 -4.98 -0.17
C SER A 123 21.59 -4.48 1.20
N ARG A 124 22.88 -4.12 1.28
CA ARG A 124 23.46 -3.52 2.49
C ARG A 124 22.88 -2.14 2.80
N ALA A 125 22.47 -1.39 1.77
CA ALA A 125 21.81 -0.11 1.95
C ALA A 125 20.39 -0.29 2.53
N GLU A 126 19.62 -1.26 2.02
CA GLU A 126 18.34 -1.63 2.61
C GLU A 126 18.50 -2.12 4.06
N LEU A 127 19.56 -2.88 4.36
CA LEU A 127 19.87 -3.31 5.72
C LEU A 127 20.12 -2.12 6.64
N ALA A 128 20.86 -1.11 6.17
CA ALA A 128 21.12 0.11 6.93
C ALA A 128 19.83 0.88 7.20
N ILE A 129 18.97 1.09 6.19
CA ILE A 129 17.67 1.75 6.33
C ILE A 129 16.77 0.99 7.31
N ALA A 130 16.63 -0.33 7.14
CA ALA A 130 15.82 -1.19 7.99
C ALA A 130 16.25 -1.13 9.46
N ASN A 131 17.57 -1.29 9.71
CA ASN A 131 18.10 -1.25 11.06
C ASN A 131 17.97 0.13 11.70
N TRP A 132 18.10 1.20 10.91
CA TRP A 132 17.86 2.56 11.37
C TRP A 132 16.41 2.76 11.81
N LEU A 133 15.44 2.39 10.96
CA LEU A 133 14.02 2.46 11.28
C LEU A 133 13.68 1.66 12.54
N PHE A 134 14.27 0.48 12.68
CA PHE A 134 14.09 -0.34 13.87
C PHE A 134 14.68 0.31 15.14
N ALA A 135 15.90 0.84 15.06
CA ALA A 135 16.56 1.51 16.19
C ALA A 135 15.75 2.71 16.70
N GLU A 136 15.15 3.47 15.80
CA GLU A 136 14.28 4.62 16.11
C GLU A 136 12.84 4.21 16.53
N GLY A 137 12.56 2.90 16.64
CA GLY A 137 11.24 2.39 17.03
C GLY A 137 10.15 2.68 15.98
N ILE A 138 10.53 2.90 14.72
CA ILE A 138 9.60 3.21 13.63
C ILE A 138 9.12 1.90 12.99
N ALA A 139 7.83 1.62 13.14
CA ALA A 139 7.21 0.49 12.45
C ALA A 139 7.19 0.73 10.94
N TYR A 140 7.62 -0.27 10.16
CA TYR A 140 7.60 -0.25 8.71
C TYR A 140 7.16 -1.60 8.12
N ALA A 141 6.88 -1.62 6.82
CA ALA A 141 6.68 -2.82 6.02
C ALA A 141 7.66 -2.83 4.85
N TYR A 142 8.37 -3.94 4.68
CA TYR A 142 9.31 -4.16 3.57
C TYR A 142 8.60 -4.68 2.32
N GLU A 143 9.03 -4.23 1.13
CA GLU A 143 8.44 -4.59 -0.18
C GLU A 143 6.90 -4.49 -0.21
N LYS A 144 6.35 -3.34 0.22
CA LYS A 144 4.89 -3.14 0.26
C LYS A 144 4.36 -2.74 -1.12
N ARG A 145 3.32 -3.44 -1.60
CA ARG A 145 2.56 -3.01 -2.78
C ARG A 145 1.97 -1.62 -2.54
N VAL A 146 2.25 -0.70 -3.45
CA VAL A 146 1.68 0.66 -3.43
C VAL A 146 0.20 0.57 -3.84
N PRO A 147 -0.73 1.24 -3.13
CA PRO A 147 -2.17 1.11 -3.35
C PRO A 147 -2.65 1.95 -4.55
N ILE A 148 -2.00 1.80 -5.71
CA ILE A 148 -2.34 2.45 -6.98
C ILE A 148 -2.73 1.41 -8.03
N LYS A 149 -3.12 1.85 -9.24
CA LYS A 149 -3.51 0.93 -10.32
C LYS A 149 -2.31 0.11 -10.81
N GLU A 150 -1.17 0.77 -10.96
CA GLU A 150 0.05 0.18 -11.47
C GLU A 150 0.64 -0.80 -10.44
N ASN A 151 1.09 -1.97 -10.90
CA ASN A 151 1.62 -3.00 -10.01
C ASN A 151 3.07 -2.72 -9.61
N ILE A 152 3.25 -1.77 -8.69
CA ILE A 152 4.56 -1.39 -8.14
C ILE A 152 4.64 -1.68 -6.62
N TYR A 153 5.86 -1.88 -6.15
CA TYR A 153 6.19 -2.13 -4.75
C TYR A 153 7.23 -1.11 -4.31
N CYS A 154 7.09 -0.53 -3.12
CA CYS A 154 8.12 0.31 -2.51
C CYS A 154 9.09 -0.52 -1.69
N ASP A 155 10.29 0.00 -1.42
CA ASP A 155 11.27 -0.72 -0.60
C ASP A 155 10.82 -0.75 0.86
N PHE A 156 10.42 0.41 1.41
CA PHE A 156 9.86 0.50 2.76
C PHE A 156 8.59 1.36 2.79
N TYR A 157 7.60 0.92 3.57
CA TYR A 157 6.40 1.70 3.84
C TYR A 157 6.28 1.96 5.34
N ILE A 158 6.18 3.23 5.72
CA ILE A 158 6.00 3.66 7.11
C ILE A 158 4.53 4.05 7.27
N PRO A 159 3.72 3.27 8.03
CA PRO A 159 2.30 3.55 8.19
C PRO A 159 2.02 4.88 8.90
N LYS A 160 2.86 5.24 9.88
CA LYS A 160 2.87 6.58 10.49
C LYS A 160 3.29 7.57 9.40
N GLY A 161 2.41 8.51 9.03
CA GLY A 161 2.66 9.45 7.93
C GLY A 161 2.43 8.92 6.51
N LYS A 162 2.08 7.63 6.33
CA LYS A 162 1.83 7.00 5.02
C LYS A 162 2.97 7.24 4.03
N VAL A 163 4.21 7.07 4.49
CA VAL A 163 5.42 7.40 3.74
C VAL A 163 5.94 6.17 3.02
N TYR A 164 6.29 6.32 1.75
CA TYR A 164 6.99 5.33 0.94
C TYR A 164 8.45 5.76 0.86
N VAL A 165 9.38 4.85 1.13
CA VAL A 165 10.82 5.08 1.03
C VAL A 165 11.37 4.20 -0.08
N GLU A 166 12.18 4.79 -0.95
CA GLU A 166 12.85 4.14 -2.07
C GLU A 166 14.35 4.34 -1.98
N PHE A 167 15.12 3.28 -2.24
CA PHE A 167 16.56 3.34 -2.37
C PHE A 167 16.99 3.22 -3.83
N TRP A 168 17.63 4.27 -4.34
CA TRP A 168 18.12 4.38 -5.71
C TRP A 168 19.61 4.08 -5.81
N GLY A 169 19.98 2.81 -5.70
CA GLY A 169 21.39 2.39 -5.63
C GLY A 169 22.11 2.18 -6.96
N LEU A 170 21.40 2.09 -8.09
CA LEU A 170 21.99 1.84 -9.41
C LEU A 170 21.85 3.08 -10.29
N GLU A 171 22.95 3.68 -10.72
CA GLU A 171 22.92 4.96 -11.45
C GLU A 171 23.32 4.85 -12.92
N ASP A 172 24.00 3.77 -13.32
CA ASP A 172 24.59 3.64 -14.67
C ASP A 172 23.81 2.73 -15.64
N ASP A 173 22.63 2.26 -15.25
CA ASP A 173 21.77 1.40 -16.08
C ASP A 173 20.58 2.22 -16.63
N GLU A 174 20.55 2.47 -17.94
CA GLU A 174 19.48 3.23 -18.60
C GLU A 174 18.08 2.66 -18.36
N ALA A 175 17.95 1.32 -18.32
CA ALA A 175 16.67 0.67 -18.05
C ALA A 175 16.27 0.82 -16.57
N TYR A 176 17.24 0.87 -15.66
CA TYR A 176 17.00 1.22 -14.26
C TYR A 176 16.57 2.67 -14.10
N ILE A 177 17.28 3.62 -14.71
CA ILE A 177 16.96 5.06 -14.67
C ILE A 177 15.53 5.28 -15.14
N LYS A 178 15.16 4.70 -16.30
CA LYS A 178 13.80 4.81 -16.84
C LYS A 178 12.74 4.25 -15.89
N ARG A 179 13.02 3.13 -15.21
CA ARG A 179 12.10 2.56 -14.20
C ARG A 179 11.98 3.45 -12.97
N LYS A 180 13.09 4.02 -12.49
CA LYS A 180 13.11 4.99 -11.39
C LYS A 180 12.25 6.20 -11.72
N GLU A 181 12.47 6.82 -12.88
CA GLU A 181 11.69 7.98 -13.36
C GLU A 181 10.20 7.66 -13.43
N GLN A 182 9.83 6.54 -14.06
CA GLN A 182 8.43 6.09 -14.12
C GLN A 182 7.82 5.91 -12.72
N LYS A 183 8.58 5.34 -11.77
CA LYS A 183 8.10 5.11 -10.41
C LYS A 183 7.89 6.42 -9.65
N ILE A 184 8.82 7.38 -9.80
CA ILE A 184 8.70 8.73 -9.24
C ILE A 184 7.49 9.47 -9.83
N GLU A 185 7.28 9.37 -11.15
CA GLU A 185 6.10 9.95 -11.81
C GLU A 185 4.80 9.38 -11.27
N LEU A 186 4.75 8.07 -10.97
CA LEU A 186 3.58 7.46 -10.33
C LEU A 186 3.35 8.00 -8.92
N TYR A 187 4.38 8.12 -8.09
CA TYR A 187 4.24 8.72 -6.76
C TYR A 187 3.70 10.15 -6.82
N LYS A 188 4.20 10.96 -7.76
CA LYS A 188 3.72 12.33 -8.01
C LYS A 188 2.27 12.34 -8.51
N LYS A 189 1.94 11.53 -9.52
CA LYS A 189 0.61 11.42 -10.14
C LYS A 189 -0.47 11.08 -9.10
N TYR A 190 -0.17 10.20 -8.14
CA TYR A 190 -1.10 9.78 -7.10
C TYR A 190 -0.97 10.58 -5.79
N ASN A 191 -0.13 11.62 -5.76
CA ASN A 191 0.11 12.47 -4.60
C ASN A 191 0.44 11.68 -3.32
N LEU A 192 1.42 10.78 -3.45
CA LEU A 192 1.89 9.91 -2.37
C LEU A 192 3.15 10.50 -1.72
N ASN A 193 3.28 10.32 -0.39
CA ASN A 193 4.44 10.79 0.35
C ASN A 193 5.65 9.90 0.04
N LEU A 194 6.63 10.44 -0.67
CA LEU A 194 7.84 9.72 -1.09
C LEU A 194 9.08 10.32 -0.40
N ILE A 195 9.92 9.44 0.15
CA ILE A 195 11.31 9.73 0.52
C ILE A 195 12.22 8.94 -0.41
N GLU A 196 13.21 9.62 -0.98
CA GLU A 196 14.16 9.04 -1.94
C GLU A 196 15.54 9.04 -1.30
N ILE A 197 16.21 7.89 -1.28
CA ILE A 197 17.56 7.74 -0.74
C ILE A 197 18.46 7.23 -1.86
N ASP A 198 19.56 7.92 -2.13
CA ASP A 198 20.59 7.48 -3.08
C ASP A 198 21.88 7.06 -2.36
N ASN A 199 22.90 6.69 -3.14
CA ASN A 199 24.20 6.26 -2.62
C ASN A 199 24.94 7.32 -1.80
N ASN A 200 24.64 8.61 -2.01
CA ASN A 200 25.26 9.70 -1.23
C ASN A 200 24.49 9.95 0.06
N THR A 201 23.17 9.91 -0.02
CA THR A 201 22.23 10.19 1.06
C THR A 201 22.30 9.11 2.14
N ILE A 202 22.45 7.84 1.74
CA ILE A 202 22.54 6.72 2.69
C ILE A 202 23.71 6.86 3.67
N ASN A 203 24.80 7.54 3.28
CA ASN A 203 25.95 7.77 4.16
C ASN A 203 25.67 8.77 5.29
N ASN A 204 24.60 9.56 5.17
CA ASN A 204 24.17 10.56 6.16
C ASN A 204 22.72 10.30 6.60
N ILE A 205 22.32 9.02 6.66
CA ILE A 205 20.94 8.60 6.94
C ILE A 205 20.42 9.13 8.29
N ASP A 206 21.29 9.20 9.29
CA ASP A 206 20.99 9.71 10.63
C ASP A 206 20.58 11.19 10.63
N ASP A 207 21.09 12.00 9.70
CA ASP A 207 20.71 13.40 9.56
C ASP A 207 19.55 13.61 8.58
N TYR A 208 19.47 12.75 7.57
CA TYR A 208 18.53 12.89 6.47
C TYR A 208 17.12 12.40 6.83
N LEU A 209 17.00 11.15 7.30
CA LEU A 209 15.69 10.54 7.55
C LEU A 209 14.86 11.29 8.60
N PRO A 210 15.42 11.76 9.74
CA PRO A 210 14.62 12.52 10.71
C PRO A 210 13.96 13.76 10.10
N LYS A 211 14.72 14.50 9.28
CA LYS A 211 14.25 15.75 8.65
C LYS A 211 13.16 15.47 7.63
N GLU A 212 13.32 14.44 6.81
CA GLU A 212 12.32 14.08 5.80
C GLU A 212 11.05 13.48 6.42
N LEU A 213 11.20 12.61 7.42
CA LEU A 213 10.08 12.00 8.12
C LEU A 213 9.22 13.03 8.86
N LEU A 214 9.86 14.06 9.43
CA LEU A 214 9.16 15.15 10.11
C LEU A 214 8.21 15.91 9.17
N LYS A 215 8.58 16.08 7.89
CA LYS A 215 7.71 16.73 6.88
C LYS A 215 6.37 16.01 6.70
N PHE A 216 6.33 14.71 7.01
CA PHE A 216 5.15 13.86 6.91
C PHE A 216 4.49 13.56 8.28
N GLY A 217 4.87 14.31 9.32
CA GLY A 217 4.29 14.16 10.67
C GLY A 217 4.77 12.92 11.41
N VAL A 218 5.91 12.35 11.01
CA VAL A 218 6.55 11.23 11.69
C VAL A 218 7.63 11.81 12.61
N SER A 219 7.27 12.02 13.88
CA SER A 219 8.24 12.35 14.92
C SER A 219 8.99 11.11 15.41
N LEU A 220 10.27 11.30 15.71
CA LEU A 220 11.09 10.35 16.46
C LEU A 220 10.71 10.39 17.94
N ASN A 221 10.84 9.25 18.60
CA ASN A 221 10.73 9.19 20.05
C ASN A 221 12.13 9.47 20.63
N LEU A 222 12.48 10.75 20.75
CA LEU A 222 13.63 11.19 21.54
C LEU A 222 13.29 11.17 23.04
#